data_AF-A0AAD8HT31-F1
#
_entry.id   AF-A0AAD8HT31-F1
#
_cell.length_a   1.000
_cell.length_b   1.000
_cell.length_c   1.000
_cell.angle_alpha   90.00
_cell.angle_beta   90.00
_cell.angle_gamma   90.00
#
_symmetry.space_group_name_H-M   'P 1'
#
loop_
_entity.id
_entity.type
_entity.pdbx_description
1 polymer ?
#
loop_
_entity_poly.entity_id
_entity_poly.type
_entity_poly.pdbx_seq_one_letter_code
_entity_poly.pdbx_strand_id
1 'polypeptide(L)'
;MEDMINSLICGEDLIVNGWNVLKTLPHVDICALLFNCSNRDVFRWKHFWKVLGEQFEVECGSFESGERFSLAEMMKDKGPVWDKIVEEKGLVPTKLEEVAAWWFADGLFNCTCPLNSIQNLASFIG
;
A
#
# COMPACT_ATOMS: atom_id res chain seq x y z
N MET A 1 -4.78 -20.65 -5.78
CA MET A 1 -3.46 -19.96 -5.78
C MET A 1 -2.91 -19.92 -7.20
N GLU A 2 -2.94 -21.03 -7.95
CA GLU A 2 -2.67 -21.06 -9.40
C GLU A 2 -3.61 -20.15 -10.22
N ASP A 3 -4.90 -20.08 -9.88
CA ASP A 3 -5.85 -19.20 -10.58
C ASP A 3 -5.52 -17.70 -10.45
N MET A 4 -4.89 -17.32 -9.35
CA MET A 4 -4.46 -15.93 -9.11
C MET A 4 -3.20 -15.59 -9.91
N ILE A 5 -2.31 -16.57 -10.09
CA ILE A 5 -1.12 -16.46 -10.94
C ILE A 5 -1.53 -16.43 -12.42
N ASN A 6 -2.50 -17.25 -12.83
CA ASN A 6 -3.03 -17.26 -14.19
C ASN A 6 -3.73 -15.94 -14.58
N SER A 7 -4.39 -15.27 -13.63
CA SER A 7 -4.96 -13.94 -13.86
C SER A 7 -3.91 -12.83 -14.01
N LEU A 8 -2.74 -12.96 -13.38
CA LEU A 8 -1.62 -12.04 -13.56
C LEU A 8 -0.94 -12.24 -14.92
N ILE A 9 -0.78 -13.49 -15.36
CA ILE A 9 -0.19 -13.84 -16.67
C ILE A 9 -1.13 -13.43 -17.82
N CYS A 10 -2.45 -13.61 -17.68
CA CYS A 10 -3.44 -13.11 -18.66
C CYS A 10 -3.41 -11.58 -18.84
N GLY A 11 -2.98 -10.83 -17.82
CA GLY A 11 -2.82 -9.37 -17.89
C GLY A 11 -1.61 -8.95 -18.74
N GLU A 12 -0.51 -9.68 -18.65
CA GLU A 12 0.65 -9.49 -19.53
C GLU A 12 0.30 -9.79 -20.99
N ASP A 13 -0.51 -10.83 -21.25
CA ASP A 13 -0.93 -11.17 -22.61
C ASP A 13 -1.84 -10.11 -23.24
N LEU A 14 -2.78 -9.51 -22.50
CA LEU A 14 -3.64 -8.45 -23.06
C LEU A 14 -2.87 -7.16 -23.33
N ILE A 15 -1.91 -6.81 -22.48
CA ILE A 15 -1.07 -5.62 -22.65
C ILE A 15 -0.06 -5.83 -23.79
N VAL A 16 0.62 -6.98 -23.84
CA VAL A 16 1.65 -7.28 -24.85
C VAL A 16 1.04 -7.61 -26.21
N ASN A 17 -0.04 -8.40 -26.28
CA ASN A 17 -0.70 -8.70 -27.54
C ASN A 17 -1.50 -7.49 -28.06
N GLY A 18 -2.10 -6.69 -27.17
CA GLY A 18 -2.72 -5.41 -27.53
C GLY A 18 -1.70 -4.42 -28.13
N TRP A 19 -0.49 -4.37 -27.55
CA TRP A 19 0.62 -3.56 -28.06
C TRP A 19 1.10 -3.98 -29.46
N ASN A 20 1.15 -5.28 -29.75
CA ASN A 20 1.56 -5.78 -31.06
C ASN A 20 0.53 -5.49 -32.17
N VAL A 21 -0.77 -5.50 -31.85
CA VAL A 21 -1.84 -5.09 -32.80
C VAL A 21 -1.77 -3.58 -33.05
N LEU A 22 -1.59 -2.78 -32.00
CA LEU A 22 -1.57 -1.32 -32.10
C LEU A 22 -0.38 -0.78 -32.92
N LYS A 23 0.78 -1.45 -32.89
CA LYS A 23 1.96 -1.11 -33.70
C LYS A 23 1.76 -1.24 -35.22
N THR A 24 0.73 -1.98 -35.66
CA THR A 24 0.50 -2.24 -37.09
C THR A 24 -0.42 -1.21 -37.76
N LEU A 25 -0.96 -0.25 -37.00
CA LEU A 25 -1.91 0.75 -37.51
C LEU A 25 -1.17 2.05 -37.89
N PRO A 26 -1.15 2.44 -39.18
CA PRO A 26 -0.29 3.52 -39.69
C PRO A 26 -0.77 4.95 -39.34
N HIS A 27 -1.75 5.12 -38.45
CA HIS A 27 -2.37 6.42 -38.14
C HIS A 27 -2.66 6.65 -36.65
N VAL A 28 -2.18 5.80 -35.75
CA VAL A 28 -2.35 6.05 -34.32
C VAL A 28 -1.11 6.77 -33.80
N ASP A 29 -1.14 8.10 -33.78
CA ASP A 29 -0.31 8.87 -32.86
C ASP A 29 -0.77 8.49 -31.45
N ILE A 30 -0.17 7.43 -30.90
CA ILE A 30 -0.33 7.04 -29.51
C ILE A 30 0.41 8.11 -28.70
N CYS A 31 -0.28 9.23 -28.44
CA CYS A 31 0.05 10.09 -27.33
C CYS A 31 0.17 9.18 -26.10
N ALA A 32 1.37 9.11 -25.53
CA ALA A 32 1.70 8.23 -24.42
C ALA A 32 0.64 8.31 -23.30
N LEU A 33 -0.23 7.31 -23.21
CA LEU A 33 -1.30 7.29 -22.23
C LEU A 33 -0.75 6.86 -20.86
N LEU A 34 -0.72 7.81 -19.94
CA LEU A 34 -0.44 7.59 -18.52
C LEU A 34 -1.74 7.14 -17.83
N PHE A 35 -1.82 5.87 -17.45
CA PHE A 35 -2.99 5.33 -16.73
C PHE A 35 -2.71 5.20 -15.23
N ASN A 36 -3.68 5.64 -14.41
CA ASN A 36 -3.68 5.34 -12.98
C ASN A 36 -4.14 3.88 -12.76
N CYS A 37 -3.47 3.16 -11.85
CA CYS A 37 -3.90 1.86 -11.37
C CYS A 37 -4.06 1.91 -9.84
N SER A 38 -5.31 1.89 -9.39
CA SER A 38 -5.67 1.78 -7.97
C SER A 38 -6.77 0.73 -7.79
N ASN A 39 -6.99 0.29 -6.55
CA ASN A 39 -8.00 -0.71 -6.20
C ASN A 39 -9.44 -0.25 -6.49
N ARG A 40 -9.64 1.04 -6.83
CA ARG A 40 -10.93 1.71 -7.10
C ARG A 40 -11.85 1.85 -5.88
N ASP A 41 -11.42 1.46 -4.70
CA ASP A 41 -12.10 1.70 -3.43
C ASP A 41 -11.37 2.74 -2.56
N VAL A 42 -12.00 3.14 -1.45
CA VAL A 42 -11.44 4.06 -0.47
C VAL A 42 -11.61 3.50 0.93
N PHE A 43 -10.59 3.63 1.77
CA PHE A 43 -10.64 3.20 3.16
C PHE A 43 -10.07 4.28 4.09
N ARG A 44 -10.41 4.18 5.38
CA ARG A 44 -9.83 5.02 6.43
C ARG A 44 -8.89 4.18 7.29
N TRP A 45 -7.67 4.66 7.51
CA TRP A 45 -6.68 4.01 8.36
C TRP A 45 -7.21 3.62 9.75
N LYS A 46 -8.09 4.42 10.36
CA LYS A 46 -8.77 4.08 11.62
C LYS A 46 -9.52 2.72 11.57
N HIS A 47 -10.13 2.39 10.44
CA HIS A 47 -10.87 1.13 10.28
C HIS A 47 -9.89 -0.02 10.00
N PHE A 48 -8.89 0.25 9.17
CA PHE A 48 -7.87 -0.75 8.84
C PHE A 48 -7.05 -1.16 10.07
N TRP A 49 -6.72 -0.22 10.96
CA TRP A 49 -6.04 -0.52 12.21
C TRP A 49 -6.82 -1.46 13.12
N LYS A 50 -8.16 -1.31 13.18
CA LYS A 50 -9.02 -2.24 13.93
C LYS A 50 -8.90 -3.67 13.38
N VAL A 51 -8.95 -3.82 12.05
CA VAL A 51 -8.78 -5.13 11.40
C VAL A 51 -7.42 -5.73 11.72
N LEU A 52 -6.34 -4.93 11.68
CA LEU A 52 -5.00 -5.41 12.05
C LEU A 52 -4.92 -5.86 13.50
N GLY A 53 -5.51 -5.12 14.45
CA GLY A 53 -5.56 -5.55 15.85
C GLY A 53 -6.31 -6.86 16.05
N GLU A 54 -7.44 -7.05 15.36
CA GLU A 54 -8.18 -8.31 15.38
C GLU A 54 -7.38 -9.48 14.81
N GLN A 55 -6.61 -9.28 13.72
CA GLN A 55 -5.79 -10.34 13.11
C GLN A 55 -4.58 -10.75 13.97
N PHE A 56 -3.97 -9.80 14.67
CA PHE A 56 -2.81 -10.05 15.54
C PHE A 56 -3.20 -10.26 17.01
N GLU A 57 -4.49 -10.24 17.34
CA GLU A 57 -5.04 -10.36 18.70
C GLU A 57 -4.45 -9.31 19.68
N VAL A 58 -4.28 -8.07 19.20
CA VAL A 58 -3.75 -6.94 19.97
C VAL A 58 -4.76 -5.82 20.10
N GLU A 59 -4.75 -5.13 21.24
CA GLU A 59 -5.58 -3.95 21.45
C GLU A 59 -5.11 -2.79 20.56
N CYS A 60 -6.02 -2.20 19.78
CA CYS A 60 -5.71 -1.04 18.96
C CYS A 60 -5.69 0.23 19.80
N GLY A 61 -4.56 0.94 19.79
CA GLY A 61 -4.49 2.29 20.32
C GLY A 61 -5.40 3.26 19.57
N SER A 62 -5.92 4.27 20.28
CA SER A 62 -6.60 5.41 19.65
C SER A 62 -5.56 6.41 19.13
N PHE A 63 -5.61 6.73 17.84
CA PHE A 63 -4.84 7.84 17.29
C PHE A 63 -5.56 9.17 17.57
N GLU A 64 -4.91 10.06 18.31
CA GLU A 64 -5.38 11.44 18.49
C GLU A 64 -4.84 12.35 17.37
N SER A 65 -5.74 13.10 16.75
CA SER A 65 -5.39 14.00 15.64
C SER A 65 -4.46 15.11 16.12
N GLY A 66 -3.20 15.08 15.68
CA GLY A 66 -2.22 16.15 15.90
C GLY A 66 -0.88 15.66 16.46
N GLU A 67 -0.82 14.44 17.00
CA GLU A 67 0.43 13.86 17.45
C GLU A 67 1.23 13.30 16.27
N ARG A 68 2.44 13.85 16.05
CA ARG A 68 3.42 13.22 15.17
C ARG A 68 4.11 12.10 15.93
N PHE A 69 4.10 10.91 15.35
CA PHE A 69 4.84 9.75 15.86
C PHE A 69 5.86 9.28 14.82
N SER A 70 6.90 8.59 15.29
CA SER A 70 7.88 7.93 14.42
C SER A 70 8.01 6.47 14.81
N LEU A 71 7.54 5.60 13.92
CA LEU A 71 7.76 4.16 13.99
C LEU A 71 9.24 3.84 13.88
N ALA A 72 10.01 4.61 13.10
CA ALA A 72 11.45 4.41 13.02
C ALA A 72 12.12 4.55 14.40
N GLU A 73 11.76 5.58 15.17
CA GLU A 73 12.26 5.75 16.53
C GLU A 73 11.73 4.70 17.51
N MET A 74 10.46 4.33 17.42
CA MET A 74 9.85 3.32 18.29
C MET A 74 10.43 1.91 18.07
N MET A 75 10.85 1.60 16.84
CA MET A 75 11.29 0.26 16.44
C MET A 75 12.82 0.10 16.40
N LYS A 76 13.60 1.16 16.63
CA LYS A 76 15.06 1.17 16.43
C LYS A 76 15.84 0.09 17.21
N ASP A 77 15.34 -0.32 18.37
CA ASP A 77 15.97 -1.29 19.27
C ASP A 77 15.27 -2.66 19.27
N LYS A 78 14.35 -2.90 18.33
CA LYS A 78 13.50 -4.11 18.31
C LYS A 78 14.03 -5.25 17.45
N GLY A 79 15.21 -5.11 16.85
CA GLY A 79 15.88 -6.19 16.12
C GLY A 79 15.96 -7.51 16.92
N PRO A 80 16.51 -7.50 18.15
CA PRO A 80 16.58 -8.72 18.97
C PRO A 80 15.22 -9.30 19.39
N VAL A 81 14.16 -8.48 19.40
CA VAL A 81 12.79 -8.96 19.67
C VAL A 81 12.26 -9.69 18.43
N TRP A 82 12.52 -9.15 17.24
CA TRP A 82 12.16 -9.80 15.98
C TRP A 82 12.87 -11.15 15.79
N ASP A 83 14.17 -11.23 16.10
CA ASP A 83 14.93 -12.48 16.01
C ASP A 83 14.28 -13.60 16.83
N LYS A 84 13.83 -13.28 18.05
CA LYS A 84 13.10 -14.22 18.91
C LYS A 84 11.77 -14.64 18.31
N ILE A 85 11.01 -13.71 17.73
CA ILE A 85 9.72 -14.01 17.07
C ILE A 85 9.95 -14.98 15.89
N VAL A 86 10.98 -14.74 15.08
CA VAL A 86 11.34 -15.60 13.95
C VAL A 86 11.64 -17.02 14.43
N GLU A 87 12.44 -17.16 15.50
CA GLU A 87 12.79 -18.45 16.08
C GLU A 87 11.55 -19.16 16.68
N GLU A 88 10.83 -18.49 17.58
CA GLU A 88 9.71 -19.07 18.33
C GLU A 88 8.52 -19.46 17.42
N LYS A 89 8.31 -18.71 16.33
CA LYS A 89 7.22 -18.94 15.38
C LYS A 89 7.65 -19.72 14.14
N GLY A 90 8.94 -20.07 14.01
CA GLY A 90 9.48 -20.79 12.85
C GLY A 90 9.30 -20.03 11.53
N LEU A 91 9.49 -18.70 11.55
CA LEU A 91 9.35 -17.85 10.35
C LEU A 91 10.57 -17.97 9.44
N VAL A 92 10.44 -17.45 8.22
CA VAL A 92 11.59 -17.31 7.31
C VAL A 92 12.65 -16.42 7.98
N PRO A 93 13.92 -16.88 8.05
CA PRO A 93 15.00 -16.10 8.67
C PRO A 93 15.19 -14.75 7.98
N THR A 94 14.83 -13.68 8.68
CA THR A 94 14.88 -12.30 8.18
C THR A 94 15.29 -11.37 9.30
N LYS A 95 16.00 -10.30 8.97
CA LYS A 95 16.23 -9.20 9.90
C LYS A 95 15.07 -8.20 9.85
N LEU A 96 14.85 -7.48 10.94
CA LEU A 96 13.73 -6.53 11.03
C LEU A 96 13.79 -5.46 9.92
N GLU A 97 14.99 -4.98 9.60
CA GLU A 97 15.23 -3.99 8.54
C GLU A 97 14.99 -4.50 7.10
N GLU A 98 14.96 -5.81 6.90
CA GLU A 98 14.70 -6.41 5.57
C GLU A 98 13.20 -6.45 5.26
N VAL A 99 12.36 -6.55 6.29
CA VAL A 99 10.90 -6.73 6.15
C VAL A 99 10.11 -5.48 6.52
N ALA A 100 10.71 -4.52 7.21
CA ALA A 100 10.03 -3.32 7.68
C ALA A 100 10.74 -2.03 7.27
N ALA A 101 10.14 -1.32 6.30
CA ALA A 101 10.58 0.01 5.88
C ALA A 101 9.91 1.11 6.72
N TRP A 102 10.38 1.31 7.96
CA TRP A 102 9.77 2.25 8.90
C TRP A 102 9.70 3.70 8.40
N TRP A 103 10.74 4.16 7.68
CA TRP A 103 10.76 5.51 7.09
C TRP A 103 9.61 5.73 6.10
N PHE A 104 9.20 4.68 5.39
CA PHE A 104 8.11 4.75 4.43
C PHE A 104 6.77 4.81 5.16
N ALA A 105 6.59 4.00 6.21
CA ALA A 105 5.40 4.06 7.07
C ALA A 105 5.25 5.43 7.75
N ASP A 106 6.35 6.00 8.27
CA ASP A 106 6.35 7.36 8.84
C ASP A 106 5.96 8.41 7.80
N GLY A 107 6.48 8.29 6.57
CA GLY A 107 6.08 9.14 5.45
C GLY A 107 4.60 9.03 5.11
N LEU A 108 4.05 7.81 5.08
CA LEU A 108 2.64 7.56 4.77
C LEU A 108 1.69 8.11 5.85
N PHE A 109 1.96 7.84 7.13
CA PHE A 109 1.04 8.19 8.22
C PHE A 109 1.12 9.65 8.66
N ASN A 110 2.30 10.27 8.52
CA ASN A 110 2.46 11.69 8.81
C ASN A 110 2.18 12.59 7.58
N CYS A 111 1.99 12.01 6.38
CA CYS A 111 1.55 12.76 5.23
C CYS A 111 0.06 13.12 5.38
N THR A 112 -0.23 14.42 5.39
CA THR A 112 -1.59 14.89 5.19
C THR A 112 -1.97 14.68 3.73
N CYS A 113 -2.55 13.54 3.38
CA CYS A 113 -3.27 13.44 2.11
C CYS A 113 -4.44 14.44 2.18
N PRO A 114 -4.50 15.46 1.30
CA PRO A 114 -5.58 16.43 1.31
C PRO A 114 -6.83 15.80 0.68
N LEU A 115 -7.32 14.69 1.23
CA LEU A 115 -8.63 14.13 0.88
C LEU A 115 -9.77 15.09 1.25
N ASN A 116 -9.50 16.05 2.14
CA ASN A 116 -10.43 17.16 2.42
C ASN A 116 -10.59 18.12 1.22
N SER A 117 -9.66 18.14 0.26
CA SER A 117 -9.77 19.00 -0.92
C SER A 117 -10.82 18.51 -1.93
N ILE A 118 -11.14 17.22 -1.94
CA ILE A 118 -12.18 16.66 -2.84
C ILE A 118 -13.59 17.01 -2.32
N GLN A 119 -13.75 17.22 -1.00
CA GLN A 119 -15.02 17.70 -0.43
C GLN A 119 -15.27 19.19 -0.68
N ASN A 120 -14.20 20.00 -0.83
CA ASN A 120 -14.32 21.44 -1.11
C ASN A 120 -14.67 21.77 -2.58
N LEU A 121 -14.57 20.82 -3.51
CA LEU A 121 -15.03 21.02 -4.89
C LEU A 121 -16.56 20.95 -5.00
N ALA A 122 -17.24 20.22 -4.10
CA ALA A 122 -18.70 20.16 -4.07
C ALA A 122 -19.34 21.47 -3.54
N SER A 123 -18.61 22.29 -2.78
CA SER A 123 -19.08 23.59 -2.28
C SER A 123 -18.85 24.76 -3.24
N PHE A 124 -18.14 24.55 -4.36
CA PHE A 124 -17.83 25.60 -5.34
C PHE A 124 -18.74 25.57 -6.59
N ILE A 125 -19.67 24.61 -6.64
CA ILE A 125 -20.71 24.50 -7.68
C ILE A 125 -22.10 24.66 -7.04
N GLY A 126 -22.20 25.57 -6.06
CA GLY A 126 -23.45 26.06 -5.48
C GLY A 126 -23.88 27.34 -6.14
#